data_AF-A0A527AN16-F1
#
_entry.id   AF-A0A527AN16-F1
#
_cell.length_a   1.000
_cell.length_b   1.000
_cell.length_c   1.000
_cell.angle_alpha   90.00
_cell.angle_beta   90.00
_cell.angle_gamma   90.00
#
_symmetry.space_group_name_H-M   'P 1'
#
loop_
_entity.id
_entity.type
_entity.pdbx_description
1 polymer ?
#
loop_
_entity_poly.entity_id
_entity_poly.type
_entity_poly.pdbx_seq_one_letter_code
_entity_poly.pdbx_strand_id
1 'polypeptide(L)'
;MSWSPKMRESRRERGGQADILDSLVLNYNLFEGDRDVNIVQLANRMLVTRKPHDCVLCAEAIPAGARVRAQSEVNRDDNQVARFYVCVPCCEAIAKRFEDDGAAIDARYAARRAA
;
A
#
# COMPACT_ATOMS: atom_id res chain seq x y z
N MET A 1 32.14 -2.25 -11.47
CA MET A 1 31.92 -0.95 -10.79
C MET A 1 31.79 -1.20 -9.29
N SER A 2 32.83 -0.91 -8.49
CA SER A 2 32.80 -1.05 -7.03
C SER A 2 32.27 0.24 -6.39
N TRP A 3 31.23 0.13 -5.56
CA TRP A 3 30.61 1.27 -4.88
C TRP A 3 31.43 1.66 -3.66
N SER A 4 31.73 2.95 -3.51
CA SER A 4 32.49 3.48 -2.35
C SER A 4 31.72 3.31 -1.03
N PRO A 5 32.41 3.25 0.12
CA PRO A 5 31.77 3.11 1.43
C PRO A 5 30.69 4.17 1.70
N LYS A 6 30.97 5.44 1.40
CA LYS A 6 30.00 6.55 1.51
C LYS A 6 28.74 6.35 0.64
N MET A 7 28.89 5.80 -0.56
CA MET A 7 27.75 5.47 -1.43
C MET A 7 26.91 4.33 -0.86
N ARG A 8 27.52 3.36 -0.18
CA ARG A 8 26.81 2.27 0.51
C ARG A 8 26.04 2.78 1.72
N GLU A 9 26.65 3.68 2.49
CA GLU A 9 26.07 4.27 3.70
C GLU A 9 24.87 5.15 3.37
N SER A 10 25.02 6.09 2.43
CA SER A 10 23.91 6.92 1.92
C SER A 10 22.76 6.11 1.33
N ARG A 11 23.04 4.92 0.78
CA ARG A 11 22.01 4.01 0.29
C ARG A 11 21.28 3.30 1.44
N ARG A 12 21.99 2.96 2.50
CA ARG A 12 21.42 2.32 3.71
C ARG A 12 20.53 3.29 4.48
N GLU A 13 20.95 4.54 4.62
CA GLU A 13 20.17 5.60 5.27
C GLU A 13 18.89 5.93 4.50
N ARG A 14 18.98 6.07 3.17
CA ARG A 14 17.79 6.27 2.31
C ARG A 14 16.86 5.06 2.28
N GLY A 15 17.39 3.85 2.43
CA GLY A 15 16.58 2.63 2.59
C GLY A 15 15.80 2.67 3.91
N GLY A 16 16.49 2.87 5.04
CA GLY A 16 15.90 2.74 6.36
C GLY A 16 14.71 3.65 6.65
N GLN A 17 14.69 4.89 6.15
CA GLN A 17 13.55 5.80 6.36
C GLN A 17 12.33 5.46 5.48
N ALA A 18 12.58 5.02 4.24
CA ALA A 18 11.51 4.50 3.37
C ALA A 18 10.95 3.18 3.93
N ASP A 19 11.81 2.33 4.51
CA ASP A 19 11.43 1.04 5.08
C ASP A 19 10.50 1.18 6.31
N ILE A 20 10.64 2.24 7.12
CA ILE A 20 9.77 2.50 8.27
C ILE A 20 8.36 2.91 7.81
N LEU A 21 8.26 3.89 6.91
CA LEU A 21 6.98 4.32 6.35
C LEU A 21 6.29 3.18 5.60
N ASP A 22 7.05 2.43 4.80
CA ASP A 22 6.55 1.23 4.15
C ASP A 22 6.04 0.20 5.16
N SER A 23 6.73 0.01 6.28
CA SER A 23 6.31 -0.93 7.33
C SER A 23 4.98 -0.52 7.96
N LEU A 24 4.78 0.76 8.27
CA LEU A 24 3.50 1.28 8.78
C LEU A 24 2.37 1.05 7.76
N VAL A 25 2.66 1.33 6.49
CA VAL A 25 1.71 1.13 5.40
C VAL A 25 1.37 -0.34 5.19
N LEU A 26 2.34 -1.25 5.29
CA LEU A 26 2.14 -2.69 5.10
C LEU A 26 1.43 -3.35 6.29
N ASN A 27 1.63 -2.85 7.52
CA ASN A 27 0.98 -3.37 8.71
C ASN A 27 -0.51 -2.99 8.81
N TYR A 28 -0.95 -1.97 8.09
CA TYR A 28 -2.36 -1.59 8.07
C TYR A 28 -3.23 -2.65 7.38
N ASN A 29 -4.33 -3.06 8.00
CA ASN A 29 -5.28 -4.01 7.42
C ASN A 29 -6.32 -3.27 6.55
N LEU A 30 -6.33 -3.53 5.23
CA LEU A 30 -7.20 -2.83 4.27
C LEU A 30 -8.68 -3.16 4.44
N PHE A 31 -9.00 -4.35 4.92
CA PHE A 31 -10.37 -4.87 5.01
C PHE A 31 -10.69 -5.29 6.47
N GLU A 32 -10.18 -4.52 7.43
CA GLU A 32 -10.44 -4.76 8.85
C GLU A 32 -11.96 -4.75 9.11
N GLY A 33 -12.50 -5.85 9.65
CA GLY A 33 -13.93 -5.98 9.99
C GLY A 33 -14.84 -6.53 8.88
N ASP A 34 -14.36 -6.62 7.63
CA ASP A 34 -15.16 -7.09 6.46
C ASP A 34 -14.49 -8.29 5.77
N ARG A 35 -13.76 -9.11 6.54
CA ARG A 35 -13.02 -10.27 6.02
C ARG A 35 -13.77 -11.57 6.27
N ASP A 36 -14.01 -12.30 5.20
CA ASP A 36 -14.42 -13.70 5.25
C ASP A 36 -13.29 -14.60 5.76
N VAL A 37 -13.68 -15.69 6.43
CA VAL A 37 -12.76 -16.65 7.08
C VAL A 37 -11.84 -17.35 6.07
N ASN A 38 -12.25 -17.42 4.80
CA ASN A 38 -11.58 -18.17 3.74
C ASN A 38 -10.64 -17.31 2.88
N ILE A 39 -10.48 -16.02 3.19
CA ILE A 39 -9.56 -15.12 2.48
C ILE A 39 -8.15 -15.26 3.06
N VAL A 40 -7.19 -15.64 2.20
CA VAL A 40 -5.78 -15.77 2.58
C VAL A 40 -4.94 -14.74 1.83
N GLN A 41 -4.17 -13.94 2.57
CA GLN A 41 -3.22 -13.00 2.00
C GLN A 41 -1.99 -13.74 1.46
N LEU A 42 -1.76 -13.65 0.15
CA LEU A 42 -0.61 -14.27 -0.52
C LEU A 42 0.62 -13.37 -0.54
N ALA A 43 0.42 -12.07 -0.73
CA ALA A 43 1.50 -11.10 -0.80
C ALA A 43 1.01 -9.72 -0.38
N ASN A 44 1.87 -8.97 0.30
CA ASN A 44 1.65 -7.56 0.61
C ASN A 44 3.01 -6.87 0.55
N ARG A 45 3.19 -5.92 -0.38
CA ARG A 45 4.48 -5.26 -0.62
C ARG A 45 4.32 -3.91 -1.30
N MET A 46 5.36 -3.08 -1.16
CA MET A 46 5.51 -1.86 -1.94
C MET A 46 6.15 -2.18 -3.29
N LEU A 47 5.59 -1.67 -4.38
CA LEU A 47 6.12 -1.84 -5.74
C LEU A 47 5.87 -0.62 -6.61
N VAL A 48 6.48 -0.61 -7.80
CA VAL A 48 6.23 0.40 -8.83
C VAL A 48 5.36 -0.22 -9.93
N THR A 49 4.25 0.44 -10.26
CA THR A 49 3.31 -0.03 -11.29
C THR A 49 3.94 0.00 -12.68
N ARG A 50 3.62 -0.98 -13.52
CA ARG A 50 4.04 -1.01 -14.93
C ARG A 50 2.95 -0.54 -15.91
N LYS A 51 1.71 -0.50 -15.43
CA LYS A 51 0.50 -0.11 -16.17
C LYS A 51 -0.43 0.66 -15.22
N PRO A 52 -1.42 1.42 -15.71
CA PRO A 52 -2.37 2.08 -14.84
C PRO A 52 -3.25 1.07 -14.08
N HIS A 53 -3.68 1.47 -12.89
CA HIS A 53 -4.54 0.69 -11.98
C HIS A 53 -5.47 1.63 -11.23
N ASP A 54 -6.48 1.11 -10.54
CA ASP A 54 -7.34 1.93 -9.68
C ASP A 54 -7.03 1.67 -8.21
N CYS A 55 -7.06 2.74 -7.41
CA CYS A 55 -6.86 2.64 -5.98
C CYS A 55 -8.08 1.99 -5.32
N VAL A 56 -7.86 0.93 -4.52
CA VAL A 56 -8.94 0.24 -3.80
C VAL A 56 -9.60 1.13 -2.73
N LEU A 57 -8.93 2.18 -2.25
CA LEU A 57 -9.45 3.03 -1.17
C LEU A 57 -10.20 4.25 -1.69
N CYS A 58 -9.58 5.03 -2.58
CA CYS A 58 -10.17 6.27 -3.10
C CYS A 58 -10.78 6.13 -4.51
N ALA A 59 -10.64 4.98 -5.18
CA ALA A 59 -11.03 4.76 -6.58
C ALA A 59 -10.34 5.66 -7.63
N GLU A 60 -9.39 6.52 -7.23
CA GLU A 60 -8.62 7.33 -8.18
C GLU A 60 -7.68 6.45 -9.02
N ALA A 61 -7.48 6.87 -10.27
CA ALA A 61 -6.56 6.25 -11.20
C ALA A 61 -5.09 6.43 -10.75
N ILE A 62 -4.37 5.32 -10.69
CA ILE A 62 -2.94 5.22 -10.42
C ILE A 62 -2.22 5.16 -11.76
N PRO A 63 -1.35 6.13 -12.09
CA PRO A 63 -0.59 6.09 -13.33
C PRO A 63 0.47 4.98 -13.32
N ALA A 64 0.96 4.60 -14.50
CA ALA A 64 2.13 3.74 -14.62
C ALA A 64 3.38 4.45 -14.05
N GLY A 65 4.29 3.69 -13.42
CA GLY A 65 5.48 4.24 -12.77
C GLY A 65 5.23 4.80 -11.36
N ALA A 66 4.01 4.73 -10.85
CA ALA A 66 3.70 5.13 -9.48
C ALA A 66 4.15 4.07 -8.46
N ARG A 67 4.70 4.52 -7.33
CA ARG A 67 4.96 3.66 -6.17
C ARG A 67 3.64 3.40 -5.45
N VAL A 68 3.33 2.14 -5.15
CA VAL A 68 2.04 1.73 -4.55
C VAL A 68 2.24 0.59 -3.57
N ARG A 69 1.32 0.46 -2.62
CA ARG A 69 1.12 -0.80 -1.90
C ARG A 69 0.28 -1.72 -2.78
N ALA A 70 0.76 -2.95 -2.94
CA ALA A 70 0.04 -4.01 -3.64
C ALA A 70 -0.19 -5.19 -2.71
N GLN A 71 -1.46 -5.55 -2.52
CA GLN A 71 -1.89 -6.71 -1.75
C GLN A 71 -2.54 -7.73 -2.69
N SER A 72 -2.13 -8.98 -2.61
CA SER A 72 -2.74 -10.09 -3.34
C SER A 72 -3.35 -11.06 -2.35
N GLU A 73 -4.59 -11.43 -2.59
CA GLU A 73 -5.36 -12.33 -1.73
C GLU A 73 -5.96 -13.44 -2.58
N VAL A 74 -6.20 -14.60 -1.97
CA VAL A 74 -6.95 -15.69 -2.57
C VAL A 74 -8.15 -16.02 -1.69
N ASN A 75 -9.32 -16.10 -2.29
CA ASN A 75 -10.48 -16.69 -1.64
C ASN A 75 -10.46 -18.20 -1.92
N ARG A 76 -10.51 -19.01 -0.85
CA ARG A 76 -10.43 -20.47 -0.95
C ARG A 76 -11.74 -21.12 -1.40
N ASP A 77 -12.88 -20.44 -1.27
CA ASP A 77 -14.18 -21.01 -1.64
C ASP A 77 -14.36 -21.05 -3.17
N ASP A 78 -13.90 -20.02 -3.86
CA ASP A 78 -14.04 -19.84 -5.31
C ASP A 78 -12.70 -19.96 -6.06
N ASN A 79 -11.60 -20.16 -5.34
CA ASN A 79 -10.22 -20.15 -5.85
C ASN A 79 -9.87 -18.89 -6.66
N GLN A 80 -10.49 -17.75 -6.34
CA GLN A 80 -10.24 -16.50 -7.05
C GLN A 80 -9.09 -15.73 -6.39
N VAL A 81 -8.18 -15.23 -7.23
CA VAL A 81 -7.08 -14.37 -6.80
C VAL A 81 -7.42 -12.92 -7.10
N ALA A 82 -7.55 -12.12 -6.06
CA ALA A 82 -7.74 -10.68 -6.15
C ALA A 82 -6.41 -9.95 -5.92
N ARG A 83 -6.24 -8.81 -6.61
CA ARG A 83 -5.11 -7.90 -6.38
C ARG A 83 -5.62 -6.49 -6.16
N PHE A 84 -5.20 -5.91 -5.06
CA PHE A 84 -5.58 -4.58 -4.64
C PHE A 84 -4.37 -3.66 -4.65
N TYR A 85 -4.58 -2.45 -5.15
CA TYR A 85 -3.54 -1.42 -5.25
C TYR A 85 -3.96 -0.21 -4.44
N VAL A 86 -3.01 0.41 -3.73
CA VAL A 86 -3.23 1.63 -2.96
C VAL A 86 -2.31 2.72 -3.50
N CYS A 87 -2.89 3.86 -3.87
CA CYS A 87 -2.16 5.00 -4.40
C CYS A 87 -1.29 5.67 -3.33
N VAL A 88 -0.29 6.46 -3.75
CA VAL A 88 0.64 7.18 -2.84
C VAL A 88 -0.10 8.02 -1.79
N PRO A 89 -1.09 8.87 -2.14
CA PRO A 89 -1.78 9.67 -1.13
C PRO A 89 -2.51 8.83 -0.07
N CYS A 90 -3.05 7.68 -0.47
CA CYS A 90 -3.68 6.74 0.45
C CYS A 90 -2.65 6.01 1.31
N CYS A 91 -1.47 5.67 0.77
CA CYS A 91 -0.37 5.14 1.58
C CYS A 91 0.10 6.17 2.64
N GLU A 92 0.22 7.44 2.28
CA GLU A 92 0.58 8.50 3.23
C GLU A 92 -0.48 8.67 4.32
N ALA A 93 -1.77 8.63 3.96
CA ALA A 93 -2.87 8.67 4.91
C ALA A 93 -2.85 7.45 5.87
N ILE A 94 -2.54 6.25 5.35
CA ILE A 94 -2.38 5.06 6.19
C ILE A 94 -1.22 5.24 7.19
N ALA A 95 -0.08 5.77 6.74
CA ALA A 95 1.08 5.97 7.61
C ALA A 95 0.74 6.93 8.77
N LYS A 96 -0.11 7.93 8.52
CA LYS A 96 -0.59 8.89 9.51
C LYS A 96 -1.61 8.35 10.50
N ARG A 97 -2.23 7.19 10.26
CA ARG A 97 -3.25 6.60 11.17
C ARG A 97 -2.80 6.54 12.62
N PHE A 98 -1.52 6.28 12.86
CA PHE A 98 -0.96 6.18 14.22
C PHE A 98 -0.79 7.54 14.91
N GLU A 99 -0.88 8.64 14.15
CA GLU A 99 -0.77 10.03 14.63
C GLU A 99 -2.12 10.74 14.68
N ASP A 100 -3.04 10.43 13.75
CA ASP A 100 -4.30 11.14 13.55
C ASP A 100 -5.57 10.31 13.81
N ASP A 101 -5.41 9.16 14.48
CA ASP A 101 -6.48 8.19 14.76
C ASP A 101 -7.26 7.73 13.51
N GLY A 102 -6.68 7.88 12.31
CA GLY A 102 -7.30 7.49 11.05
C GLY A 102 -8.11 8.58 10.34
N ALA A 103 -8.11 9.82 10.82
CA ALA A 103 -8.86 10.91 10.20
C ALA A 103 -8.47 11.13 8.72
N ALA A 104 -7.17 11.05 8.38
CA ALA A 104 -6.73 11.20 6.99
C ALA A 104 -7.21 10.05 6.10
N ILE A 105 -7.24 8.80 6.59
CA ILE A 105 -7.67 7.67 5.77
C ILE A 105 -9.19 7.69 5.56
N ASP A 106 -9.95 8.10 6.57
CA ASP A 106 -11.40 8.29 6.48
C ASP A 106 -11.79 9.35 5.45
N ALA A 107 -11.04 10.46 5.38
CA ALA A 107 -11.22 11.45 4.33
C ALA A 107 -11.01 10.88 2.92
N ARG A 108 -10.07 9.94 2.75
CA ARG A 108 -9.84 9.27 1.46
C ARG A 108 -10.98 8.30 1.10
N TYR A 109 -11.55 7.61 2.08
CA TYR A 109 -12.75 6.79 1.87
C TYR A 109 -13.98 7.63 1.52
N ALA A 110 -14.15 8.78 2.17
CA ALA A 110 -15.25 9.70 1.88
C ALA A 110 -15.19 10.23 0.44
N ALA A 111 -13.99 10.53 -0.07
CA ALA A 111 -13.79 10.96 -1.45
C ALA A 111 -14.30 9.91 -2.48
N ARG A 112 -14.13 8.61 -2.19
CA ARG A 112 -14.64 7.53 -3.03
C ARG A 112 -16.17 7.49 -3.09
N ARG A 113 -16.86 7.77 -1.98
CA ARG A 113 -18.34 7.76 -1.91
C ARG A 113 -18.99 8.93 -2.64
N ALA A 114 -18.22 9.98 -2.92
CA ALA A 114 -18.71 11.20 -3.57
C ALA A 114 -18.55 11.21 -5.10
N ALA A 115 -17.83 10.24 -5.67
CA ALA A 115 -17.59 10.08 -7.10
C ALA A 115 -18.51 9.00 -7.71
#